data_AF-A0A928RNF3-F1
#
_entry.id   AF-A0A928RNF3-F1
#
_cell.length_a   1.000
_cell.length_b   1.000
_cell.length_c   1.000
_cell.angle_alpha   90.00
_cell.angle_beta   90.00
_cell.angle_gamma   90.00
#
_symmetry.space_group_name_H-M   'P 1'
#
loop_
_entity.id
_entity.type
_entity.pdbx_description
1 polymer ?
#
loop_
_entity_poly.entity_id
_entity_poly.type
_entity_poly.pdbx_seq_one_letter_code
_entity_poly.pdbx_strand_id
1 'polypeptide(L)'
;MNFIDDKLLSIKEYEVMAKAYADALQKNGFKIINAQEIDENLLNDTFSTFAEIKSLLLALGGFLNTSPFYSLNERQIKKLTIMFDREGIELRTPKLRDKTKNFLSFLSCEFSLIKNLFQIAEKSTFESDIKHIINQRLSLLSQILAL
;
A
#
# COMPACT_ATOMS: atom_id res chain seq x y z
N MET A 1 35.03 34.89 -10.47
CA MET A 1 35.16 33.48 -10.91
C MET A 1 34.33 33.35 -12.18
N ASN A 2 34.96 33.06 -13.31
CA ASN A 2 34.29 32.92 -14.61
C ASN A 2 33.52 31.60 -14.63
N PHE A 3 32.20 31.66 -14.52
CA PHE A 3 31.34 30.52 -14.86
C PHE A 3 31.17 30.52 -16.37
N ILE A 4 31.73 29.51 -17.02
CA ILE A 4 31.58 29.26 -18.45
C ILE A 4 30.26 28.51 -18.60
N ASP A 5 29.22 29.20 -19.10
CA ASP A 5 27.86 28.66 -19.30
C ASP A 5 27.78 27.54 -20.36
N ASP A 6 28.85 27.28 -21.12
CA ASP A 6 28.86 26.35 -22.26
C ASP A 6 29.42 24.95 -21.97
N LYS A 7 29.68 24.59 -20.70
CA LYS A 7 30.03 23.20 -20.35
C LYS A 7 28.87 22.50 -19.67
N LEU A 8 28.22 21.60 -20.41
CA LEU A 8 27.39 20.54 -19.83
C LEU A 8 28.22 19.83 -18.77
N LEU A 9 27.83 20.00 -17.50
CA LEU A 9 28.51 19.38 -16.37
C LEU A 9 28.44 17.85 -16.51
N SER A 10 29.46 17.15 -16.04
CA SER A 10 29.42 15.69 -16.00
C SER A 10 28.33 15.23 -15.03
N ILE A 11 27.75 14.04 -15.26
CA ILE A 11 26.70 13.47 -14.40
C ILE A 11 27.12 13.48 -12.91
N LYS A 12 28.41 13.22 -12.63
CA LYS A 12 28.96 13.25 -11.27
C LYS A 12 28.93 14.64 -10.64
N GLU A 13 29.20 15.68 -11.41
CA GLU A 13 29.15 17.07 -10.92
C GLU A 13 27.72 17.50 -10.63
N TYR A 14 26.75 17.07 -11.45
CA TYR A 14 25.32 17.26 -11.18
C TYR A 14 24.86 16.56 -9.89
N GLU A 15 25.28 15.31 -9.66
CA GLU A 15 24.94 14.58 -8.43
C GLU A 15 25.51 15.25 -7.18
N VAL A 16 26.74 15.77 -7.26
CA VAL A 16 27.38 16.51 -6.16
C VAL A 16 26.63 17.81 -5.89
N MET A 17 26.25 18.55 -6.94
CA MET A 17 25.46 19.78 -6.79
C MET A 17 24.06 19.51 -6.22
N ALA A 18 23.38 18.46 -6.68
CA ALA A 18 22.06 18.09 -6.19
C ALA A 18 22.07 17.69 -4.72
N LYS A 19 23.10 16.93 -4.27
CA LYS A 19 23.30 16.61 -2.86
C LYS A 19 23.58 17.85 -2.02
N ALA A 20 24.48 18.72 -2.48
CA ALA A 20 24.77 19.97 -1.78
C ALA A 20 23.53 20.87 -1.66
N TYR A 21 22.66 20.88 -2.67
CA TYR A 21 21.41 21.63 -2.66
C TYR A 21 20.39 21.04 -1.68
N ALA A 22 20.22 19.71 -1.67
CA ALA A 22 19.36 19.02 -0.73
C ALA A 22 19.81 19.23 0.74
N ASP A 23 21.12 19.13 1.00
CA ASP A 23 21.69 19.36 2.32
C ASP A 23 21.54 20.82 2.79
N ALA A 24 21.68 21.79 1.87
CA ALA A 24 21.48 23.20 2.16
C ALA A 24 20.02 23.54 2.45
N LEU A 25 19.08 22.95 1.71
CA LEU A 25 17.65 23.07 1.97
C LEU A 25 17.27 22.49 3.33
N GLN A 26 17.79 21.31 3.67
CA GLN A 26 17.56 20.65 4.95
C GLN A 26 18.10 21.47 6.13
N LYS A 27 19.29 22.07 5.99
CA LYS A 27 19.90 22.94 7.02
C LYS A 27 19.13 24.24 7.24
N ASN A 28 18.45 24.76 6.21
CA ASN A 28 17.65 25.98 6.30
C ASN A 28 16.18 25.72 6.71
N GLY A 29 15.87 24.50 7.19
CA GLY A 29 14.55 24.16 7.71
C GLY A 29 13.53 23.71 6.66
N PHE A 30 13.94 23.56 5.38
CA PHE A 30 13.08 23.00 4.35
C PHE A 30 13.11 21.47 4.44
N LYS A 31 12.00 20.90 4.92
CA LYS A 31 11.75 19.46 4.81
C LYS A 31 11.24 19.22 3.38
N ILE A 32 11.94 18.42 2.58
CA ILE A 32 11.43 17.97 1.27
C ILE A 32 10.28 17.01 1.56
N ILE A 33 9.06 17.55 1.63
CA ILE A 33 7.84 16.78 1.77
C ILE A 33 7.37 16.49 0.35
N ASN A 34 7.42 15.23 -0.07
CA ASN A 34 6.50 14.78 -1.11
C ASN A 34 5.11 14.94 -0.50
N ALA A 35 4.42 16.05 -0.81
CA ALA A 35 3.10 16.34 -0.30
C ALA A 35 2.10 15.37 -0.93
N GLN A 36 2.10 14.13 -0.45
CA GLN A 36 1.01 13.20 -0.65
C GLN A 36 -0.12 13.65 0.28
N GLU A 37 -1.15 14.29 -0.27
CA GLU A 37 -2.40 14.59 0.44
C GLU A 37 -3.27 13.32 0.57
N ILE A 38 -2.66 12.22 1.00
CA ILE A 38 -3.40 11.00 1.30
C ILE A 38 -3.94 11.15 2.72
N ASP A 39 -5.25 11.00 2.86
CA ASP A 39 -5.91 11.03 4.16
C ASP A 39 -5.35 9.92 5.05
N GLU A 40 -4.70 10.31 6.13
CA GLU A 40 -4.15 9.40 7.14
C GLU A 40 -5.20 8.42 7.68
N ASN A 41 -6.47 8.86 7.80
CA ASN A 41 -7.56 8.00 8.23
C ASN A 41 -7.85 6.91 7.19
N LEU A 42 -7.84 7.28 5.90
CA LEU A 42 -8.05 6.32 4.80
C LEU A 42 -6.95 5.25 4.79
N LEU A 43 -5.69 5.64 5.04
CA LEU A 43 -4.59 4.68 5.17
C LEU A 43 -4.80 3.77 6.38
N ASN A 44 -5.09 4.33 7.55
CA ASN A 44 -5.34 3.55 8.77
C ASN A 44 -6.51 2.56 8.61
N ASP A 45 -7.59 2.99 7.96
CA ASP A 45 -8.75 2.14 7.65
C ASP A 45 -8.37 1.02 6.67
N THR A 46 -7.53 1.32 5.69
CA THR A 46 -7.02 0.34 4.73
C THR A 46 -6.18 -0.73 5.43
N PHE A 47 -5.21 -0.32 6.25
CA PHE A 47 -4.37 -1.25 7.03
C PHE A 47 -5.20 -2.05 8.05
N SER A 48 -6.19 -1.43 8.68
CA SER A 48 -7.14 -2.12 9.57
C SER A 48 -7.95 -3.17 8.83
N THR A 49 -8.39 -2.87 7.60
CA THR A 49 -9.13 -3.82 6.76
C THR A 49 -8.24 -4.99 6.34
N PHE A 50 -6.97 -4.74 6.01
CA PHE A 50 -5.97 -5.79 5.77
C PHE A 50 -5.79 -6.72 6.98
N ALA A 51 -5.75 -6.16 8.19
CA ALA A 51 -5.67 -6.89 9.44
C ALA A 51 -6.88 -7.82 9.61
N GLU A 52 -8.08 -7.27 9.39
CA GLU A 52 -9.34 -7.98 9.55
C GLU A 52 -9.48 -9.11 8.53
N ILE A 53 -9.13 -8.86 7.27
CA ILE A 53 -9.05 -9.90 6.24
C ILE A 53 -8.12 -11.03 6.68
N LYS A 54 -6.94 -10.72 7.21
CA LYS A 54 -6.00 -11.75 7.69
C LYS A 54 -6.62 -12.62 8.78
N SER A 55 -7.29 -12.00 9.75
CA SER A 55 -7.97 -12.71 10.83
C SER A 55 -9.14 -13.58 10.32
N LEU A 56 -9.91 -13.09 9.35
CA LEU A 56 -11.01 -13.83 8.73
C LEU A 56 -10.48 -15.03 7.92
N LEU A 57 -9.40 -14.86 7.17
CA LEU A 57 -8.77 -15.94 6.41
C LEU A 57 -8.23 -17.05 7.32
N LEU A 58 -7.65 -16.69 8.47
CA LEU A 58 -7.25 -17.68 9.49
C LEU A 58 -8.47 -18.47 10.01
N ALA A 59 -9.59 -17.80 10.26
CA ALA A 59 -10.81 -18.45 10.72
C ALA A 59 -11.48 -19.31 9.63
N LEU A 60 -11.36 -18.93 8.36
CA LEU A 60 -11.90 -19.66 7.21
C LEU A 60 -11.10 -20.93 6.92
N GLY A 61 -9.78 -20.92 7.17
CA GLY A 61 -8.92 -22.10 7.01
C GLY A 61 -8.99 -22.72 5.61
N GLY A 62 -9.08 -21.88 4.57
CA GLY A 62 -9.17 -22.32 3.17
C GLY A 62 -10.58 -22.68 2.68
N PHE A 63 -11.63 -22.38 3.45
CA PHE A 63 -13.02 -22.50 3.00
C PHE A 63 -13.23 -21.77 1.67
N LEU A 64 -13.93 -22.41 0.72
CA LEU A 64 -14.19 -21.90 -0.64
C LEU A 64 -12.94 -21.39 -1.37
N ASN A 65 -11.82 -22.12 -1.23
CA ASN A 65 -10.56 -21.80 -1.90
C ASN A 65 -10.01 -20.40 -1.57
N THR A 66 -10.20 -19.94 -0.33
CA THR A 66 -9.68 -18.63 0.14
C THR A 66 -8.18 -18.65 0.48
N SER A 67 -7.51 -19.80 0.46
CA SER A 67 -6.08 -19.94 0.79
C SER A 67 -5.14 -19.00 -0.01
N PRO A 68 -5.33 -18.79 -1.34
CA PRO A 68 -4.48 -17.88 -2.12
C PRO A 68 -4.54 -16.42 -1.65
N PHE A 69 -5.63 -16.01 -0.99
CA PHE A 69 -5.74 -14.67 -0.43
C PHE A 69 -4.81 -14.46 0.75
N TYR A 70 -4.49 -15.51 1.53
CA TYR A 70 -3.64 -15.34 2.71
C TYR A 70 -2.24 -14.88 2.33
N SER A 71 -1.61 -15.58 1.38
CA SER A 71 -0.28 -15.23 0.88
C SER A 71 -0.28 -13.89 0.13
N LEU A 72 -1.33 -13.61 -0.65
CA LEU A 72 -1.50 -12.32 -1.31
C LEU A 72 -1.57 -11.18 -0.28
N ASN A 73 -2.37 -11.35 0.77
CA ASN A 73 -2.59 -10.36 1.81
C ASN A 73 -1.26 -10.02 2.51
N GLU A 74 -0.48 -11.02 2.93
CA GLU A 74 0.82 -10.78 3.58
C GLU A 74 1.82 -10.05 2.69
N ARG A 75 1.87 -10.42 1.40
CA ARG A 75 2.76 -9.75 0.44
C ARG A 75 2.37 -8.30 0.23
N GLN A 76 1.07 -8.02 0.09
CA GLN A 76 0.57 -6.67 -0.18
C GLN A 76 0.70 -5.76 1.04
N ILE A 77 0.46 -6.29 2.25
CA ILE A 77 0.74 -5.58 3.51
C ILE A 77 2.19 -5.11 3.53
N LYS A 78 3.16 -6.02 3.35
CA LYS A 78 4.59 -5.67 3.32
C LYS A 78 4.92 -4.60 2.28
N LYS A 79 4.35 -4.73 1.08
CA LYS A 79 4.55 -3.76 -0.01
C LYS A 79 4.04 -2.36 0.38
N LEU A 80 2.81 -2.28 0.89
CA LEU A 80 2.17 -1.03 1.27
C LEU A 80 2.83 -0.40 2.51
N THR A 81 3.26 -1.20 3.47
CA THR A 81 4.02 -0.74 4.64
C THR A 81 5.31 -0.03 4.22
N ILE A 82 6.03 -0.57 3.23
CA ILE A 82 7.23 0.07 2.67
C ILE A 82 6.87 1.33 1.87
N MET A 83 5.81 1.29 1.06
CA MET A 83 5.39 2.43 0.23
C MET A 83 4.98 3.65 1.05
N PHE A 84 4.32 3.43 2.18
CA PHE A 84 3.76 4.48 3.03
C PHE A 84 4.53 4.68 4.34
N ASP A 85 5.71 4.07 4.47
CA ASP A 85 6.59 4.16 5.65
C ASP A 85 5.83 3.95 6.98
N ARG A 86 5.02 2.88 7.04
CA ARG A 86 4.18 2.54 8.20
C ARG A 86 4.86 1.51 9.08
N GLU A 87 4.47 1.50 10.35
CA GLU A 87 4.72 0.34 11.22
C GLU A 87 3.74 -0.80 10.87
N GLY A 88 4.13 -2.04 11.21
CA GLY A 88 3.39 -3.24 10.83
C GLY A 88 1.94 -3.29 11.35
N ILE A 89 1.15 -4.20 10.80
CA ILE A 89 -0.26 -4.36 11.17
C ILE A 89 -0.42 -5.27 12.39
N GLU A 90 -1.14 -4.81 13.40
CA GLU A 90 -1.56 -5.65 14.53
C GLU A 90 -2.67 -6.63 14.11
N LEU A 91 -2.48 -7.91 14.46
CA LEU A 91 -3.47 -8.94 14.21
C LEU A 91 -4.66 -8.77 15.15
N ARG A 92 -5.87 -8.74 14.59
CA ARG A 92 -7.10 -8.84 15.37
C ARG A 92 -7.37 -10.30 15.72
N THR A 93 -7.87 -10.54 16.93
CA THR A 93 -8.28 -11.90 17.32
C THR A 93 -9.48 -12.34 16.50
N PRO A 94 -9.44 -13.55 15.89
CA PRO A 94 -10.57 -14.06 15.12
C PRO A 94 -11.74 -14.31 16.08
N LYS A 95 -12.76 -13.47 15.98
CA LYS A 95 -14.04 -13.66 16.67
C LYS A 95 -15.01 -14.19 15.64
N LEU A 96 -15.24 -15.51 15.54
CA LEU A 96 -16.45 -16.16 14.99
C LEU A 96 -16.16 -17.63 14.59
N ARG A 97 -17.05 -18.55 14.99
CA ARG A 97 -16.98 -19.99 14.66
C ARG A 97 -17.66 -20.36 13.32
N ASP A 98 -18.50 -19.47 12.78
CA ASP A 98 -19.29 -19.75 11.58
C ASP A 98 -18.53 -19.36 10.30
N LYS A 99 -18.23 -20.37 9.47
CA LYS A 99 -17.49 -20.21 8.21
C LYS A 99 -18.24 -19.40 7.16
N THR A 100 -19.56 -19.57 7.04
CA THR A 100 -20.36 -18.84 6.04
C THR A 100 -20.42 -17.36 6.41
N LYS A 101 -20.66 -17.06 7.68
CA LYS A 101 -20.62 -15.68 8.17
C LYS A 101 -19.24 -15.05 8.00
N ASN A 102 -18.18 -15.78 8.32
CA ASN A 102 -16.80 -15.32 8.11
C ASN A 102 -16.50 -15.06 6.63
N PHE A 103 -17.05 -15.88 5.72
CA PHE A 103 -16.85 -15.74 4.29
C PHE A 103 -17.55 -14.49 3.76
N LEU A 104 -18.80 -14.24 4.17
CA LEU A 104 -19.52 -13.01 3.82
C LEU A 104 -18.83 -11.75 4.38
N SER A 105 -18.37 -11.81 5.64
CA SER A 105 -17.56 -10.73 6.22
C SER A 105 -16.27 -10.51 5.43
N PHE A 106 -15.58 -11.59 5.03
CA PHE A 106 -14.37 -11.51 4.21
C PHE A 106 -14.66 -10.81 2.88
N LEU A 107 -15.72 -11.20 2.16
CA LEU A 107 -16.12 -10.53 0.92
C LEU A 107 -16.44 -9.05 1.15
N SER A 108 -17.15 -8.70 2.23
CA SER A 108 -17.43 -7.31 2.58
C SER A 108 -16.15 -6.51 2.82
N CYS A 109 -15.18 -7.07 3.57
CA CYS A 109 -13.89 -6.44 3.80
C CYS A 109 -13.09 -6.29 2.50
N GLU A 110 -13.13 -7.29 1.61
CA GLU A 110 -12.47 -7.25 0.30
C GLU A 110 -12.98 -6.09 -0.57
N PHE A 111 -14.30 -5.91 -0.66
CA PHE A 111 -14.87 -4.79 -1.42
C PHE A 111 -14.54 -3.43 -0.78
N SER A 112 -14.59 -3.34 0.55
CA SER A 112 -14.19 -2.13 1.28
C SER A 112 -12.70 -1.80 1.04
N LEU A 113 -11.84 -2.82 1.07
CA LEU A 113 -10.42 -2.67 0.81
C LEU A 113 -10.17 -2.16 -0.61
N ILE A 114 -10.81 -2.77 -1.61
CA ILE A 114 -10.67 -2.37 -3.01
C ILE A 114 -11.10 -0.92 -3.20
N LYS A 115 -12.23 -0.51 -2.61
CA LYS A 115 -12.70 0.88 -2.63
C LYS A 115 -11.64 1.84 -2.04
N ASN A 116 -11.09 1.52 -0.88
CA ASN A 116 -10.09 2.37 -0.24
C ASN A 116 -8.81 2.44 -1.08
N LEU A 117 -8.36 1.32 -1.65
CA LEU A 117 -7.20 1.28 -2.54
C LEU A 117 -7.42 2.11 -3.80
N PHE A 118 -8.63 2.14 -4.38
CA PHE A 118 -8.93 3.04 -5.49
C PHE A 118 -8.77 4.52 -5.09
N GLN A 119 -9.31 4.91 -3.94
CA GLN A 119 -9.19 6.28 -3.44
C GLN A 119 -7.73 6.67 -3.15
N ILE A 120 -6.92 5.73 -2.63
CA ILE A 120 -5.49 5.94 -2.42
C ILE A 120 -4.78 6.05 -3.77
N ALA A 121 -5.11 5.21 -4.75
CA ALA A 121 -4.49 5.24 -6.08
C ALA A 121 -4.68 6.59 -6.78
N GLU A 122 -5.88 7.19 -6.68
CA GLU A 122 -6.18 8.50 -7.28
C GLU A 122 -5.37 9.66 -6.68
N LYS A 123 -4.96 9.53 -5.42
CA LYS A 123 -4.28 10.58 -4.65
C LYS A 123 -2.79 10.31 -4.42
N SER A 124 -2.29 9.14 -4.83
CA SER A 124 -0.94 8.68 -4.53
C SER A 124 -0.07 8.69 -5.77
N THR A 125 1.21 8.99 -5.59
CA THR A 125 2.25 8.81 -6.62
C THR A 125 2.49 7.33 -6.97
N PHE A 126 1.96 6.40 -6.17
CA PHE A 126 2.08 4.94 -6.38
C PHE A 126 0.88 4.34 -7.12
N GLU A 127 0.13 5.13 -7.90
CA GLU A 127 -1.09 4.73 -8.59
C GLU A 127 -0.97 3.38 -9.32
N SER A 128 0.06 3.21 -10.16
CA SER A 128 0.27 1.99 -10.96
C SER A 128 0.44 0.75 -10.06
N ASP A 129 1.22 0.89 -8.99
CA ASP A 129 1.47 -0.19 -8.04
C ASP A 129 0.20 -0.58 -7.28
N ILE A 130 -0.61 0.40 -6.90
CA ILE A 130 -1.87 0.18 -6.19
C ILE A 130 -2.90 -0.44 -7.13
N LYS A 131 -2.99 0.01 -8.38
CA LYS A 131 -3.83 -0.63 -9.42
C LYS A 131 -3.42 -2.09 -9.65
N HIS A 132 -2.13 -2.39 -9.62
CA HIS A 132 -1.67 -3.78 -9.70
C HIS A 132 -2.11 -4.62 -8.49
N ILE A 133 -2.04 -4.06 -7.28
CA ILE A 133 -2.58 -4.68 -6.05
C ILE A 133 -4.07 -4.98 -6.21
N ILE A 134 -4.86 -4.00 -6.67
CA ILE A 134 -6.31 -4.14 -6.89
C ILE A 134 -6.60 -5.26 -7.90
N ASN A 135 -5.92 -5.26 -9.05
CA ASN A 135 -6.14 -6.24 -10.11
C ASN A 135 -5.83 -7.68 -9.66
N GLN A 136 -4.78 -7.88 -8.87
CA GLN A 136 -4.47 -9.20 -8.30
C GLN A 136 -5.59 -9.70 -7.39
N ARG A 137 -6.16 -8.81 -6.55
CA ARG A 137 -7.27 -9.15 -5.66
C ARG A 137 -8.54 -9.45 -6.44
N LEU A 138 -8.89 -8.62 -7.42
CA LEU A 138 -10.05 -8.84 -8.30
C LEU A 138 -9.95 -10.15 -9.08
N SER A 139 -8.77 -10.48 -9.59
CA SER A 139 -8.52 -11.75 -10.28
C SER A 139 -8.84 -12.95 -9.38
N LEU A 140 -8.36 -12.96 -8.13
CA LEU A 140 -8.69 -14.03 -7.19
C LEU A 140 -10.18 -14.03 -6.79
N LEU A 141 -10.80 -12.85 -6.62
CA LEU A 141 -12.23 -12.77 -6.30
C LEU A 141 -13.08 -13.36 -7.41
N SER A 142 -12.73 -13.10 -8.68
CA SER A 142 -13.44 -13.67 -9.83
C SER A 142 -13.39 -15.20 -9.83
N GLN A 143 -12.30 -15.80 -9.37
CA GLN A 143 -12.17 -17.26 -9.29
C GLN A 143 -13.06 -17.88 -8.20
N ILE A 144 -13.24 -17.18 -7.07
CA ILE A 144 -14.09 -17.66 -5.97
C ILE A 144 -15.58 -17.40 -6.27
N LEU A 145 -15.92 -16.28 -6.91
CA LEU A 145 -17.30 -15.90 -7.19
C LEU A 145 -17.88 -16.52 -8.47
N ALA A 146 -17.04 -17.13 -9.32
CA ALA A 146 -17.48 -17.88 -10.50
C ALA A 146 -17.83 -19.35 -10.20
N LEU A 147 -17.73 -19.78 -8.94
CA LEU A 147 -18.22 -21.08 -8.44
C LEU A 147 -19.74 -21.10 -8.35
#